data_AF-A0A372FT45-F1
#
_entry.id   AF-A0A372FT45-F1
#
_cell.length_a   1.000
_cell.length_b   1.000
_cell.length_c   1.000
_cell.angle_alpha   90.00
_cell.angle_beta   90.00
_cell.angle_gamma   90.00
#
_symmetry.space_group_name_H-M   'P 1'
#
loop_
_entity.id
_entity.type
_entity.pdbx_description
1 polymer ?
#
loop_
_entity_poly.entity_id
_entity_poly.type
_entity_poly.pdbx_seq_one_letter_code
_entity_poly.pdbx_strand_id
1 'polypeptide(L)'
;MNGEFRAQFDADVAFANGGGLRAEGFRLDIPGQTITDEDLAALFVRHLGLLMVAEVRIANTGTYLDTPAHRYADGSDLAGVGLDRLVDLPALVVRLPTGAEALVDAGVALVGIDSVNIDDMSPAAGGTRPAHSTLLAAGVPIVEHLTGLDQLPPDGFRFTAAPPKVAGMGTFPVRAYARID
;
A
#
# COMPACT_ATOMS: atom_id res chain seq x y z
N MET A 1 17.25 1.14 21.25
CA MET A 1 16.60 0.18 20.33
C MET A 1 15.29 0.84 19.94
N ASN A 2 15.08 1.32 18.72
CA ASN A 2 13.78 1.83 18.25
C ASN A 2 13.89 2.22 16.76
N GLY A 3 13.98 1.24 15.86
CA GLY A 3 14.03 1.50 14.42
C GLY A 3 13.65 0.31 13.54
N GLU A 4 12.95 -0.68 14.11
CA GLU A 4 12.62 -1.92 13.37
C GLU A 4 11.29 -1.83 12.61
N PHE A 5 10.42 -0.87 12.96
CA PHE A 5 9.07 -0.78 12.40
C PHE A 5 8.76 0.63 11.91
N ARG A 6 8.06 0.73 10.77
CA ARG A 6 7.73 1.99 10.10
C ARG A 6 6.28 1.96 9.64
N ALA A 7 5.51 2.98 9.99
CA ALA A 7 4.17 3.22 9.47
C ALA A 7 4.26 4.11 8.22
N GLN A 8 3.39 3.86 7.25
CA GLN A 8 3.09 4.78 6.14
C GLN A 8 1.62 5.19 6.24
N PHE A 9 1.35 6.50 6.18
CA PHE A 9 0.02 7.08 6.36
C PHE A 9 -0.07 8.47 5.72
N ASP A 10 -1.30 8.90 5.45
CA ASP A 10 -1.62 10.29 5.15
C ASP A 10 -2.08 10.98 6.45
N ALA A 11 -1.87 12.30 6.52
CA ALA A 11 -2.33 13.08 7.65
C ALA A 11 -2.85 14.46 7.25
N ASP A 12 -3.96 14.86 7.85
CA ASP A 12 -4.44 16.25 7.85
C ASP A 12 -4.28 16.83 9.26
N VAL A 13 -3.58 17.95 9.37
CA VAL A 13 -3.33 18.68 10.62
C VAL A 13 -4.05 20.01 10.57
N ALA A 14 -4.85 20.30 11.59
CA ALA A 14 -5.43 21.62 11.83
C ALA A 14 -4.70 22.31 12.98
N PHE A 15 -4.34 23.59 12.82
CA PHE A 15 -3.69 24.37 13.88
C PHE A 15 -4.71 25.24 14.63
N ALA A 16 -4.54 25.36 15.95
CA ALA A 16 -5.38 26.15 16.84
C ALA A 16 -5.33 27.65 16.56
N ASN A 17 -4.27 28.13 15.91
CA ASN A 17 -4.13 29.52 15.44
C ASN A 17 -4.60 29.73 14.00
N GLY A 18 -5.25 28.73 13.39
CA GLY A 18 -5.74 28.76 12.01
C GLY A 18 -4.74 28.22 11.00
N GLY A 19 -5.25 27.75 9.87
CA GLY A 19 -4.48 27.06 8.83
C GLY A 19 -4.32 25.57 9.11
N GLY A 20 -3.55 24.89 8.26
CA GLY A 20 -3.32 23.44 8.37
C GLY A 20 -2.13 22.96 7.56
N LEU A 21 -1.81 21.69 7.75
CA LEU A 21 -0.76 20.96 7.01
C LEU A 21 -1.34 19.64 6.55
N ARG A 22 -1.04 19.25 5.31
CA ARG A 22 -1.38 17.93 4.77
C ARG A 22 -0.09 17.18 4.46
N ALA A 23 -0.05 15.90 4.83
CA ALA A 23 1.01 14.97 4.50
C ALA A 23 0.43 13.77 3.78
N GLU A 24 1.12 13.30 2.74
CA GLU A 24 0.71 12.17 1.90
C GLU A 24 1.86 11.17 1.83
N GLY A 25 1.58 9.88 2.05
CA GLY A 25 2.56 8.80 2.09
C GLY A 25 3.64 8.99 3.16
N PHE A 26 3.35 9.71 4.26
CA PHE A 26 4.32 10.03 5.29
C PHE A 26 4.79 8.75 5.99
N ARG A 27 6.11 8.59 6.07
CA ARG A 27 6.74 7.42 6.68
C ARG A 27 7.33 7.81 8.03
N LEU A 28 6.91 7.13 9.09
CA LEU A 28 7.37 7.39 10.45
C LEU A 28 7.80 6.11 11.15
N ASP A 29 8.95 6.14 11.80
CA ASP A 29 9.42 5.03 12.63
C ASP A 29 8.54 4.92 13.89
N ILE A 30 8.07 3.71 14.17
CA ILE A 30 7.15 3.40 15.27
C ILE A 30 7.81 2.43 16.27
N PRO A 31 7.43 2.48 17.56
CA PRO A 31 8.11 1.73 18.62
C PRO A 31 7.82 0.21 18.60
N GLY A 32 6.85 -0.25 17.80
CA GLY A 32 6.47 -1.65 17.73
C GLY A 32 5.63 -1.99 16.51
N GLN A 33 5.27 -3.26 16.36
CA GLN A 33 4.51 -3.78 15.21
C GLN A 33 3.06 -3.25 15.10
N THR A 34 2.56 -2.62 16.16
CA THR A 34 1.21 -2.06 16.24
C THR A 34 1.28 -0.67 16.83
N ILE A 35 0.42 0.22 16.35
CA ILE A 35 0.25 1.56 16.88
C ILE A 35 -1.20 1.99 16.67
N THR A 36 -1.74 2.81 17.57
CA THR A 36 -3.06 3.43 17.39
C THR A 36 -2.94 4.69 16.55
N ASP A 37 -4.02 5.15 15.91
CA ASP A 37 -4.01 6.42 15.17
C ASP A 37 -3.69 7.61 16.09
N GLU A 38 -4.14 7.59 17.34
CA GLU A 38 -3.84 8.62 18.36
C GLU A 38 -2.34 8.66 18.67
N ASP A 39 -1.73 7.51 18.95
CA ASP A 39 -0.30 7.42 19.22
C ASP A 39 0.51 7.81 17.97
N LEU A 40 0.09 7.36 16.78
CA LEU A 40 0.75 7.68 15.52
C LEU A 40 0.69 9.19 15.22
N ALA A 41 -0.46 9.82 15.44
CA ALA A 41 -0.63 11.26 15.36
C ALA A 41 0.28 12.00 16.36
N ALA A 42 0.35 11.55 17.61
CA ALA A 42 1.22 12.14 18.62
C ALA A 42 2.70 11.98 18.27
N LEU A 43 3.11 10.82 17.73
CA LEU A 43 4.46 10.59 17.21
C LEU A 43 4.75 11.53 16.04
N PHE A 44 3.82 11.69 15.11
CA PHE A 44 3.95 12.53 13.92
C PHE A 44 4.16 14.01 14.29
N VAL A 45 3.30 14.55 15.15
CA VAL A 45 3.41 15.92 15.68
C VAL A 45 4.76 16.15 16.34
N ARG A 46 5.21 15.21 17.19
CA ARG A 46 6.49 15.30 17.86
C ARG A 46 7.67 15.22 16.90
N HIS A 47 7.60 14.32 15.91
CA HIS A 47 8.67 14.11 14.93
C HIS A 47 8.90 15.36 14.06
N LEU A 48 7.81 16.01 13.64
CA LEU A 48 7.88 17.25 12.86
C LEU A 48 8.06 18.52 13.71
N GLY A 49 8.01 18.40 15.05
CA GLY A 49 8.11 19.55 15.95
C GLY A 49 6.95 20.55 15.77
N LEU A 50 5.76 20.07 15.41
CA LEU A 50 4.60 20.92 15.19
C LEU A 50 4.10 21.48 16.53
N LEU A 51 3.83 22.78 16.55
CA LEU A 51 3.24 23.48 17.69
C LEU A 51 1.83 23.95 17.35
N MET A 52 1.04 24.24 18.38
CA MET A 52 -0.34 24.73 18.22
C MET A 52 -1.24 23.77 17.43
N VAL A 53 -0.97 22.46 17.44
CA VAL A 53 -1.82 21.47 16.77
C VAL A 53 -3.13 21.32 17.55
N ALA A 54 -4.26 21.50 16.85
CA ALA A 54 -5.60 21.31 17.40
C ALA A 54 -6.14 19.90 17.13
N GLU A 55 -5.95 19.40 15.91
CA GLU A 55 -6.43 18.09 15.48
C GLU A 55 -5.46 17.50 14.46
N VAL A 56 -5.29 16.18 14.50
CA VAL A 56 -4.63 15.39 13.46
C VAL A 56 -5.57 14.26 13.08
N ARG A 57 -5.82 14.10 11.79
CA ARG A 57 -6.52 12.93 11.24
C ARG A 57 -5.53 12.08 10.48
N ILE A 58 -5.43 10.82 10.87
CA ILE A 58 -4.67 9.80 10.17
C ILE A 58 -5.58 9.13 9.14
N ALA A 59 -5.07 8.91 7.93
CA ALA A 59 -5.77 8.19 6.88
C ALA A 59 -4.79 7.30 6.11
N ASN A 60 -5.34 6.42 5.26
CA ASN A 60 -4.57 5.59 4.33
C ASN A 60 -3.40 4.82 4.96
N THR A 61 -3.61 4.33 6.19
CA THR A 61 -2.57 3.61 6.94
C THR A 61 -2.45 2.18 6.43
N GLY A 62 -1.22 1.76 6.14
CA GLY A 62 -0.88 0.36 5.88
C GLY A 62 -0.87 -0.05 4.40
N THR A 63 -0.82 -1.37 4.19
CA THR A 63 -0.77 -2.03 2.88
C THR A 63 -2.17 -2.14 2.29
N TYR A 64 -2.33 -1.77 1.02
CA TYR A 64 -3.62 -1.79 0.32
C TYR A 64 -3.61 -2.80 -0.82
N LEU A 65 -4.75 -3.43 -1.05
CA LEU A 65 -5.02 -4.21 -2.25
C LEU A 65 -5.94 -3.41 -3.17
N ASP A 66 -5.51 -3.19 -4.39
CA ASP A 66 -6.29 -2.66 -5.49
C ASP A 66 -6.77 -3.80 -6.40
N THR A 67 -8.07 -3.81 -6.66
CA THR A 67 -8.75 -4.73 -7.58
C THR A 67 -9.04 -4.03 -8.91
N PRO A 68 -9.42 -4.76 -9.98
CA PRO A 68 -9.80 -4.12 -11.24
C PRO A 68 -10.84 -3.01 -11.12
N ALA A 69 -11.80 -3.15 -10.18
CA ALA A 69 -12.80 -2.11 -9.89
C ALA A 69 -12.20 -0.78 -9.37
N HIS A 70 -10.96 -0.77 -8.87
CA HIS A 70 -10.25 0.46 -8.51
C HIS A 70 -10.04 1.38 -9.72
N ARG A 71 -9.94 0.80 -10.93
CA ARG A 71 -9.68 1.54 -12.17
C ARG A 71 -10.82 1.49 -13.18
N TYR A 72 -11.50 0.35 -13.27
CA TYR A 72 -12.50 0.05 -14.30
C TYR A 72 -13.85 -0.22 -13.66
N ALA A 73 -14.89 0.54 -14.03
CA ALA A 73 -16.21 0.45 -13.39
C ALA A 73 -16.87 -0.94 -13.50
N ASP A 74 -16.51 -1.71 -14.52
CA ASP A 74 -16.94 -3.08 -14.80
C ASP A 74 -15.94 -4.15 -14.35
N GLY A 75 -14.81 -3.74 -13.75
CA GLY A 75 -13.82 -4.64 -13.20
C GLY A 75 -14.31 -5.37 -11.96
N SER A 76 -13.71 -6.53 -11.67
CA SER A 76 -13.94 -7.25 -10.41
C SER A 76 -13.59 -6.38 -9.19
N ASP A 77 -14.50 -6.32 -8.24
CA ASP A 77 -14.30 -5.74 -6.91
C ASP A 77 -13.69 -6.77 -5.93
N LEU A 78 -13.55 -6.42 -4.65
CA LEU A 78 -13.03 -7.35 -3.63
C LEU A 78 -13.84 -8.64 -3.51
N ALA A 79 -15.14 -8.61 -3.82
CA ALA A 79 -15.98 -9.81 -3.79
C ALA A 79 -15.82 -10.68 -5.05
N GLY A 80 -15.45 -10.05 -6.17
CA GLY A 80 -15.24 -10.68 -7.47
C GLY A 80 -13.83 -11.21 -7.73
N VAL A 81 -12.80 -10.76 -6.98
CA VAL A 81 -11.45 -11.35 -7.07
C VAL A 81 -11.39 -12.64 -6.27
N GLY A 82 -10.97 -13.73 -6.92
CA GLY A 82 -10.81 -15.04 -6.28
C GLY A 82 -9.63 -15.11 -5.32
N LEU A 83 -9.77 -15.86 -4.22
CA LEU A 83 -8.70 -16.05 -3.23
C LEU A 83 -7.49 -16.80 -3.81
N ASP A 84 -7.67 -17.58 -4.89
CA ASP A 84 -6.60 -18.22 -5.65
C ASP A 84 -5.60 -17.22 -6.26
N ARG A 85 -5.96 -15.93 -6.30
CA ARG A 85 -5.09 -14.83 -6.73
C ARG A 85 -4.53 -13.99 -5.57
N LEU A 86 -4.86 -14.31 -4.33
CA LEU A 86 -4.57 -13.46 -3.17
C LEU A 86 -3.96 -14.23 -1.97
N VAL A 87 -4.08 -15.56 -1.94
CA VAL A 87 -3.75 -16.39 -0.77
C VAL A 87 -2.78 -17.51 -1.16
N ASP A 88 -1.77 -17.70 -0.31
CA ASP A 88 -0.74 -18.75 -0.42
C ASP A 88 -0.11 -18.87 -1.82
N LEU A 89 0.18 -17.73 -2.44
CA LEU A 89 0.78 -17.69 -3.78
C LEU A 89 2.27 -17.98 -3.72
N PRO A 90 2.84 -18.79 -4.63
CA PRO A 90 4.29 -18.78 -4.86
C PRO A 90 4.73 -17.37 -5.31
N ALA A 91 5.76 -16.82 -4.68
CA ALA A 91 6.17 -15.45 -4.92
C ALA A 91 7.68 -15.33 -5.22
N LEU A 92 8.00 -14.24 -5.94
CA LEU A 92 9.34 -13.86 -6.38
C LEU A 92 9.57 -12.40 -5.98
N VAL A 93 10.77 -12.07 -5.50
CA VAL A 93 11.18 -10.68 -5.30
C VAL A 93 12.00 -10.23 -6.50
N VAL A 94 11.50 -9.22 -7.22
CA VAL A 94 12.19 -8.63 -8.38
C VAL A 94 12.78 -7.29 -7.99
N ARG A 95 14.11 -7.14 -8.09
CA ARG A 95 14.85 -5.90 -7.73
C ARG A 95 15.30 -5.08 -8.95
N LEU A 96 14.90 -5.46 -10.15
CA LEU A 96 15.24 -4.79 -11.40
C LEU A 96 13.99 -4.08 -11.97
N PRO A 97 14.16 -2.98 -12.74
CA PRO A 97 13.06 -2.35 -13.44
C PRO A 97 12.31 -3.38 -14.30
N THR A 98 11.00 -3.49 -14.10
CA THR A 98 10.14 -4.45 -14.79
C THR A 98 8.88 -3.74 -15.25
N GLY A 99 8.51 -3.90 -16.52
CA GLY A 99 7.31 -3.29 -17.09
C GLY A 99 6.05 -4.08 -16.77
N ALA A 100 4.92 -3.38 -16.61
CA ALA A 100 3.61 -4.00 -16.35
C ALA A 100 3.21 -5.01 -17.43
N GLU A 101 3.50 -4.73 -18.71
CA GLU A 101 3.22 -5.64 -19.84
C GLU A 101 3.94 -6.98 -19.67
N ALA A 102 5.23 -6.96 -19.29
CA ALA A 102 6.01 -8.18 -19.08
C ALA A 102 5.46 -9.03 -17.91
N LEU A 103 4.92 -8.39 -16.87
CA LEU A 103 4.27 -9.09 -15.76
C LEU A 103 2.94 -9.74 -16.20
N VAL A 104 2.15 -9.02 -17.01
CA VAL A 104 0.92 -9.57 -17.59
C VAL A 104 1.22 -10.74 -18.52
N ASP A 105 2.21 -10.61 -19.40
CA ASP A 105 2.64 -11.66 -20.32
C ASP A 105 3.16 -12.91 -19.59
N ALA A 106 3.80 -12.71 -18.43
CA ALA A 106 4.23 -13.78 -17.55
C ALA A 106 3.07 -14.47 -16.80
N GLY A 107 1.86 -13.92 -16.86
CA GLY A 107 0.66 -14.49 -16.23
C GLY A 107 0.69 -14.40 -14.70
N VAL A 108 1.29 -13.36 -14.13
CA VAL A 108 1.31 -13.20 -12.67
C VAL A 108 -0.10 -13.07 -12.10
N ALA A 109 -0.35 -13.72 -10.96
CA ALA A 109 -1.65 -13.67 -10.31
C ALA A 109 -1.89 -12.34 -9.58
N LEU A 110 -0.82 -11.70 -9.11
CA LEU A 110 -0.82 -10.49 -8.29
C LEU A 110 0.55 -9.80 -8.40
N VAL A 111 0.57 -8.46 -8.28
CA VAL A 111 1.81 -7.67 -8.18
C VAL A 111 1.85 -6.94 -6.84
N GLY A 112 2.98 -6.96 -6.16
CA GLY A 112 3.20 -6.21 -4.92
C GLY A 112 4.37 -5.24 -5.03
N ILE A 113 4.28 -4.06 -4.40
CA ILE A 113 5.35 -3.04 -4.40
C ILE A 113 5.49 -2.33 -3.04
N ASP A 114 6.71 -1.90 -2.69
CA ASP A 114 7.06 -1.17 -1.47
C ASP A 114 7.03 0.37 -1.60
N SER A 115 6.46 0.87 -2.68
CA SER A 115 6.21 2.30 -2.90
C SER A 115 4.80 2.68 -2.48
N VAL A 116 4.55 4.00 -2.42
CA VAL A 116 3.21 4.59 -2.23
C VAL A 116 2.28 4.31 -3.41
N ASN A 117 2.83 4.11 -4.60
CA ASN A 117 2.06 3.79 -5.78
C ASN A 117 2.93 3.01 -6.77
N ILE A 118 2.32 2.10 -7.54
CA ILE A 118 3.01 1.37 -8.59
C ILE A 118 3.36 2.26 -9.79
N ASP A 119 2.66 3.40 -9.93
CA ASP A 119 2.95 4.42 -10.93
C ASP A 119 3.76 5.58 -10.34
N ASP A 120 4.45 6.31 -11.23
CA ASP A 120 5.10 7.56 -10.86
C ASP A 120 4.04 8.62 -10.56
N MET A 121 4.03 9.09 -9.31
CA MET A 121 3.12 10.15 -8.84
C MET A 121 3.75 11.55 -8.90
N SER A 122 4.94 11.69 -9.48
CA SER A 122 5.60 12.98 -9.64
C SER A 122 4.79 13.91 -10.56
N PRO A 123 4.92 15.24 -10.41
CA PRO A 123 4.30 16.19 -11.33
C PRO A 123 4.70 15.96 -12.79
N ALA A 124 5.89 15.40 -13.04
CA ALA A 124 6.38 15.10 -14.39
C ALA A 124 5.59 13.98 -15.07
N ALA A 125 5.03 13.05 -14.31
CA ALA A 125 4.17 11.98 -14.83
C ALA A 125 2.77 12.46 -15.24
N GLY A 126 2.40 13.70 -14.92
CA GLY A 126 1.13 14.31 -15.33
C GLY A 126 -0.11 13.57 -14.83
N GLY A 127 0.00 12.81 -13.74
CA GLY A 127 -1.09 11.99 -13.19
C GLY A 127 -1.45 10.76 -14.02
N THR A 128 -0.60 10.37 -14.98
CA THR A 128 -0.79 9.12 -15.72
C THR A 128 -0.57 7.91 -14.80
N ARG A 129 -1.37 6.85 -15.00
CA ARG A 129 -1.29 5.60 -14.22
C ARG A 129 -1.16 4.37 -15.14
N PRO A 130 -0.09 4.26 -15.95
CA PRO A 130 0.07 3.20 -16.95
C PRO A 130 0.15 1.80 -16.33
N ALA A 131 0.88 1.60 -15.23
CA ALA A 131 1.01 0.30 -14.57
C ALA A 131 -0.33 -0.16 -14.00
N HIS A 132 -1.07 0.71 -13.30
CA HIS A 132 -2.44 0.39 -12.87
C HIS A 132 -3.31 0.01 -14.05
N SER A 133 -3.29 0.80 -15.12
CA SER A 133 -4.16 0.57 -16.26
C SER A 133 -3.86 -0.78 -16.92
N THR A 134 -2.58 -1.09 -17.16
CA THR A 134 -2.17 -2.36 -17.78
C THR A 134 -2.49 -3.56 -16.89
N LEU A 135 -2.11 -3.54 -15.62
CA LEU A 135 -2.29 -4.68 -14.70
C LEU A 135 -3.77 -4.93 -14.40
N LEU A 136 -4.53 -3.88 -14.07
CA LEU A 136 -5.92 -4.01 -13.68
C LEU A 136 -6.83 -4.35 -14.87
N ALA A 137 -6.49 -3.90 -16.09
CA ALA A 137 -7.21 -4.33 -17.31
C ALA A 137 -7.02 -5.82 -17.59
N ALA A 138 -5.84 -6.37 -17.25
CA ALA A 138 -5.57 -7.81 -17.32
C ALA A 138 -6.16 -8.60 -16.13
N GLY A 139 -6.81 -7.94 -15.18
CA GLY A 139 -7.38 -8.57 -13.99
C GLY A 139 -6.36 -8.97 -12.93
N VAL A 140 -5.15 -8.38 -12.95
CA VAL A 140 -4.06 -8.62 -12.00
C VAL A 140 -4.17 -7.61 -10.85
N PRO A 141 -4.52 -8.05 -9.62
CA PRO A 141 -4.58 -7.15 -8.47
C PRO A 141 -3.21 -6.62 -8.07
N ILE A 142 -3.20 -5.45 -7.43
CA ILE A 142 -1.99 -4.74 -7.04
C ILE A 142 -1.98 -4.57 -5.51
N VAL A 143 -0.85 -4.86 -4.87
CA VAL A 143 -0.65 -4.64 -3.44
C VAL A 143 0.40 -3.54 -3.24
N GLU A 144 -0.02 -2.40 -2.71
CA GLU A 144 0.86 -1.23 -2.51
C GLU A 144 1.23 -1.06 -1.05
N HIS A 145 2.29 -0.30 -0.79
CA HIS A 145 2.83 -0.02 0.54
C HIS A 145 3.32 -1.28 1.27
N LEU A 146 3.88 -2.25 0.54
CA LEU A 146 4.55 -3.39 1.19
C LEU A 146 5.77 -2.92 1.98
N THR A 147 6.10 -3.68 3.03
CA THR A 147 7.30 -3.49 3.84
C THR A 147 8.00 -4.82 4.06
N GLY A 148 9.27 -4.80 4.47
CA GLY A 148 10.03 -6.02 4.79
C GLY A 148 10.44 -6.88 3.58
N LEU A 149 10.35 -6.38 2.35
CA LEU A 149 10.81 -7.09 1.13
C LEU A 149 12.33 -7.35 1.10
N ASP A 150 13.11 -6.63 1.90
CA ASP A 150 14.53 -6.87 2.14
C ASP A 150 14.80 -8.12 2.98
N GLN A 151 13.81 -8.58 3.75
CA GLN A 151 13.89 -9.78 4.59
C GLN A 151 13.49 -11.07 3.83
N LEU A 152 12.99 -10.94 2.61
CA LEU A 152 12.53 -12.06 1.80
C LEU A 152 13.66 -12.64 0.92
N PRO A 153 13.74 -13.98 0.77
CA PRO A 153 14.57 -14.58 -0.25
C PRO A 153 14.07 -14.19 -1.66
N PRO A 154 14.91 -14.27 -2.71
CA PRO A 154 14.50 -13.98 -4.08
C PRO A 154 13.31 -14.82 -4.56
N ASP A 155 13.20 -16.05 -4.07
CA ASP A 155 12.16 -17.03 -4.40
C ASP A 155 11.93 -18.01 -3.24
N GLY A 156 11.04 -19.00 -3.42
CA GLY A 156 10.85 -20.09 -2.46
C GLY A 156 9.96 -19.77 -1.26
N PHE A 157 9.27 -18.62 -1.27
CA PHE A 157 8.32 -18.24 -0.22
C PHE A 157 6.88 -18.17 -0.74
N ARG A 158 5.93 -18.11 0.19
CA ARG A 158 4.50 -17.95 -0.07
C ARG A 158 4.02 -16.57 0.34
N PHE A 159 3.17 -15.94 -0.44
CA PHE A 159 2.61 -14.60 -0.16
C PHE A 159 1.09 -14.64 -0.02
N THR A 160 0.55 -13.83 0.91
CA THR A 160 -0.89 -13.66 1.11
C THR A 160 -1.23 -12.19 1.36
N ALA A 161 -2.30 -11.70 0.72
CA ALA A 161 -2.86 -10.36 0.86
C ALA A 161 -4.39 -10.40 0.78
N ALA A 162 -5.03 -11.16 1.67
CA ALA A 162 -6.48 -11.36 1.66
C ALA A 162 -7.24 -10.14 2.20
N PRO A 163 -8.19 -9.56 1.45
CA PRO A 163 -9.11 -8.56 1.94
C PRO A 163 -10.38 -9.19 2.55
N PRO A 164 -11.20 -8.43 3.28
CA PRO A 164 -12.58 -8.82 3.53
C PRO A 164 -13.36 -8.86 2.21
N LYS A 165 -14.33 -9.77 2.12
CA LYS A 165 -15.15 -9.98 0.92
C LYS A 165 -16.29 -8.96 0.82
N VAL A 166 -15.98 -7.71 0.47
CA VAL A 166 -16.92 -6.59 0.43
C VAL A 166 -17.27 -6.22 -1.02
N ALA A 167 -18.55 -6.29 -1.37
CA ALA A 167 -19.04 -5.90 -2.69
C ALA A 167 -19.00 -4.37 -2.88
N GLY A 168 -18.73 -3.92 -4.11
CA GLY A 168 -18.68 -2.51 -4.50
C GLY A 168 -17.42 -1.75 -4.07
N MET A 169 -16.42 -2.43 -3.49
CA MET A 169 -15.15 -1.81 -3.12
C MET A 169 -14.03 -2.21 -4.07
N GLY A 170 -13.36 -1.21 -4.64
CA GLY A 170 -12.22 -1.40 -5.55
C GLY A 170 -10.88 -1.53 -4.83
N THR A 171 -10.74 -1.00 -3.61
CA THR A 171 -9.51 -1.01 -2.82
C THR A 171 -9.81 -1.21 -1.34
N PHE A 172 -8.89 -1.85 -0.61
CA PHE A 172 -9.05 -2.07 0.83
C PHE A 172 -7.71 -2.33 1.54
N PRO A 173 -7.57 -1.91 2.82
CA PRO A 173 -6.40 -2.26 3.62
C PRO A 173 -6.33 -3.76 3.90
N VAL A 174 -5.17 -4.36 3.71
CA VAL A 174 -4.92 -5.79 3.95
C VAL A 174 -3.77 -5.98 4.93
N ARG A 175 -3.81 -7.09 5.66
CA ARG A 175 -2.62 -7.60 6.36
C ARG A 175 -1.87 -8.52 5.43
N ALA A 176 -0.98 -7.96 4.62
CA ALA A 176 -0.09 -8.75 3.77
C ALA A 176 0.97 -9.45 4.63
N TYR A 177 1.28 -10.71 4.30
CA TYR A 177 2.37 -11.45 4.95
C TYR A 177 2.99 -12.47 4.00
N ALA A 178 4.22 -12.84 4.31
CA ALA A 178 4.94 -13.91 3.64
C ALA A 178 5.23 -15.06 4.62
N ARG A 179 5.20 -16.30 4.13
CA ARG A 179 5.68 -17.49 4.84
C ARG A 179 6.95 -17.98 4.16
N ILE A 180 8.03 -18.04 4.93
CA ILE A 180 9.34 -18.56 4.53
C ILE A 180 9.47 -19.93 5.21
N ASP A 181 9.71 -20.98 4.44
CA ASP A 181 9.93 -22.34 4.93
C ASP A 181 11.43 -22.65 5.09
#